data_AF-A0A177N7Q6-F1
#
_entry.id   AF-A0A177N7Q6-F1
#
_cell.length_a   1.000
_cell.length_b   1.000
_cell.length_c   1.000
_cell.angle_alpha   90.00
_cell.angle_beta   90.00
_cell.angle_gamma   90.00
#
_symmetry.space_group_name_H-M   'P 1'
#
loop_
_entity.id
_entity.type
_entity.pdbx_description
1 polymer ?
#
loop_
_entity_poly.entity_id
_entity_poly.type
_entity_poly.pdbx_seq_one_letter_code
_entity_poly.pdbx_strand_id
1 'polypeptide(L)'
;MEFMLSEALPIYSGGLGNVAGDQLKAASDQGVPVIGVDLLYQQDYFRQVLAKNGTQQALYPYNDPGQIMLVRKIWNPELLSLQDSN
;
A
#
# COMPACT_ATOMS: atom_id res chain seq x y z
N MET A 1 3.12 10.63 7.81
CA MET A 1 3.48 9.21 8.03
C MET A 1 3.12 8.47 6.75
N GLU A 2 3.72 7.32 6.49
CA GLU A 2 3.63 6.61 5.21
C GLU A 2 3.57 5.11 5.52
N PHE A 3 2.89 4.29 4.71
CA PHE A 3 2.94 2.84 4.81
C PHE A 3 3.32 2.19 3.48
N MET A 4 4.35 1.34 3.49
CA MET A 4 4.66 0.46 2.38
C MET A 4 3.76 -0.78 2.43
N LEU A 5 2.63 -0.73 1.72
CA LEU A 5 1.64 -1.82 1.68
C LEU A 5 1.72 -2.66 0.41
N SER A 6 1.98 -2.02 -0.73
CA SER A 6 2.04 -2.66 -2.04
C SER A 6 2.77 -1.73 -3.01
N GLU A 7 3.42 -2.30 -4.02
CA GLU A 7 4.02 -1.53 -5.13
C GLU A 7 2.97 -0.69 -5.89
N ALA A 8 1.68 -1.05 -5.80
CA ALA A 8 0.58 -0.29 -6.36
C ALA A 8 0.23 0.99 -5.58
N LEU A 9 0.77 1.16 -4.37
CA LEU A 9 0.62 2.35 -3.53
C LEU A 9 2.01 2.96 -3.27
N PRO A 10 2.53 3.80 -4.18
CA PRO A 10 3.83 4.45 -4.02
C PRO A 10 3.77 5.62 -3.02
N ILE A 11 3.06 5.44 -1.90
CA ILE A 11 2.82 6.45 -0.85
C ILE A 11 3.97 6.52 0.17
N TYR A 12 5.13 5.97 -0.16
CA TYR A 12 6.28 5.97 0.75
C TYR A 12 7.59 6.30 0.02
N SER A 13 8.48 7.02 0.70
CA SER A 13 9.74 7.52 0.13
C SER A 13 11.01 6.88 0.68
N GLY A 14 10.88 6.11 1.76
CA GLY A 14 12.05 5.56 2.45
C GLY A 14 11.71 4.58 3.58
N GLY A 15 12.72 4.30 4.42
CA GLY A 15 12.68 3.21 5.41
C GLY A 15 11.60 3.32 6.48
N LEU A 16 11.08 4.52 6.76
CA LEU A 16 10.00 4.71 7.75
C LEU A 16 8.69 4.05 7.29
N GLY A 17 8.32 4.17 6.01
CA GLY A 17 7.14 3.52 5.46
C GLY A 17 7.28 2.01 5.41
N ASN A 18 8.50 1.51 5.21
CA ASN A 18 8.80 0.08 5.26
C ASN A 18 8.59 -0.49 6.68
N VAL A 19 9.13 0.19 7.71
CA VAL A 19 8.93 -0.22 9.11
C VAL A 19 7.45 -0.19 9.51
N ALA A 20 6.70 0.81 9.05
CA ALA A 20 5.27 0.90 9.31
C ALA A 20 4.49 -0.24 8.62
N GLY A 21 4.87 -0.61 7.39
CA GLY A 21 4.34 -1.77 6.68
C GLY A 21 4.64 -3.09 7.39
N ASP A 22 5.88 -3.29 7.85
CA ASP A 22 6.30 -4.46 8.61
C ASP A 22 5.52 -4.62 9.92
N GLN A 23 5.22 -3.51 10.61
CA GLN A 23 4.39 -3.53 11.82
C GLN A 23 2.96 -4.00 11.52
N LEU A 24 2.35 -3.52 10.43
CA LEU A 24 1.02 -3.98 10.01
C LEU A 24 1.01 -5.45 9.61
N LYS A 25 2.07 -5.90 8.91
CA LYS A 25 2.25 -7.31 8.55
C LYS A 25 2.39 -8.20 9.79
N ALA A 26 3.23 -7.81 10.75
CA ALA A 26 3.42 -8.55 11.99
C ALA A 26 2.13 -8.62 12.83
N ALA A 27 1.36 -7.53 12.92
CA ALA A 27 0.07 -7.52 13.59
C ALA A 27 -0.93 -8.50 12.94
N SER A 28 -0.97 -8.52 11.60
CA SER A 28 -1.79 -9.46 10.83
C SER A 28 -1.38 -10.92 11.07
N ASP A 29 -0.07 -11.22 11.08
CA ASP A 29 0.43 -12.58 11.28
C ASP A 29 0.16 -13.10 12.69
N GLN A 30 0.05 -12.19 13.68
CA GLN A 30 -0.33 -12.52 15.06
C GLN A 30 -1.86 -12.50 15.29
N GLY A 31 -2.67 -12.19 14.27
CA GLY A 31 -4.12 -12.09 14.41
C GLY A 31 -4.60 -10.94 15.30
N VAL A 32 -3.76 -9.93 15.52
CA VAL A 32 -4.11 -8.76 16.33
C VAL A 32 -4.92 -7.79 15.47
N PRO A 33 -6.11 -7.36 15.91
CA PRO A 33 -6.92 -6.41 15.15
C PRO A 33 -6.30 -5.01 15.23
N VAL A 34 -5.72 -4.54 14.12
CA VAL A 34 -5.10 -3.22 13.98
C VAL A 34 -5.64 -2.51 12.74
N ILE A 35 -5.79 -1.19 12.81
CA ILE A 35 -6.17 -0.33 11.69
C ILE A 35 -5.03 0.66 11.44
N GLY A 36 -4.51 0.68 10.20
CA GLY A 36 -3.61 1.72 9.72
C GLY A 36 -4.42 2.86 9.09
N VAL A 37 -4.11 4.10 9.46
CA VAL A 37 -4.69 5.31 8.85
C VAL A 37 -3.57 6.12 8.26
N ASP A 38 -3.70 6.50 7.00
CA ASP A 38 -2.71 7.30 6.30
C ASP A 38 -3.32 8.34 5.35
N LEU A 39 -2.50 9.27 4.90
CA LEU A 39 -2.86 10.30 3.93
C LEU A 39 -2.65 9.78 2.51
N LEU A 40 -3.70 9.88 1.69
CA LEU A 40 -3.62 9.62 0.26
C LEU A 40 -3.13 10.88 -0.46
N TYR A 41 -1.83 11.00 -0.68
CA TYR A 41 -1.26 12.12 -1.41
C TYR A 41 -1.54 12.00 -2.91
N GLN A 42 -1.98 13.13 -3.49
CA GLN A 42 -2.32 13.24 -4.90
C GLN A 42 -1.07 13.33 -5.80
N GLN A 43 0.00 13.89 -5.26
CA GLN A 43 1.35 13.84 -5.81
C GLN A 43 2.27 13.33 -4.71
N ASP A 44 2.79 12.12 -4.89
CA ASP A 44 3.74 11.52 -3.97
C ASP A 44 5.17 12.04 -4.23
N TYR A 45 6.13 11.39 -3.58
CA TYR A 45 7.54 11.61 -3.85
C TYR A 45 7.89 11.42 -5.32
N PHE A 46 8.93 12.14 -5.74
CA PHE A 46 9.36 12.09 -7.13
C PHE A 46 9.80 10.67 -7.51
N ARG A 47 9.41 10.23 -8.70
CA ARG A 47 10.00 9.06 -9.35
C ARG A 47 11.31 9.48 -10.02
N GLN A 48 12.39 8.83 -9.62
CA GLN A 48 13.69 9.03 -10.25
C GLN A 48 13.73 8.35 -11.61
N VAL A 49 14.14 9.10 -12.63
CA VAL A 49 14.49 8.58 -13.96
C VAL A 49 15.91 9.00 -14.31
N LEU A 50 16.70 8.08 -14.84
CA LEU A 50 18.04 8.38 -15.32
C LEU A 50 17.97 8.69 -16.82
N ALA A 51 18.38 9.90 -17.20
CA ALA A 51 18.50 10.28 -18.60
C ALA A 51 19.70 9.57 -19.26
N LYS A 52 19.70 9.52 -20.59
CA LYS A 52 20.77 8.85 -21.37
C LYS A 52 22.17 9.42 -21.12
N ASN A 53 22.25 10.65 -20.63
CA ASN A 53 23.50 11.33 -20.25
C ASN A 53 23.90 11.10 -18.77
N GLY A 54 23.20 10.22 -18.05
CA GLY A 54 23.45 9.94 -16.63
C GLY A 54 22.88 10.97 -15.66
N THR A 55 22.20 12.02 -16.14
CA THR A 55 21.55 13.00 -15.27
C THR A 55 20.29 12.41 -14.64
N GLN A 56 20.15 12.60 -13.32
CA GLN A 56 18.94 12.28 -12.60
C GLN A 56 17.83 13.30 -12.89
N GLN A 57 16.65 12.81 -13.26
CA GLN A 57 15.44 13.60 -13.44
C GLN A 57 14.38 13.17 -12.42
N ALA A 58 13.73 14.16 -11.82
CA ALA A 58 12.64 13.96 -10.86
C ALA A 58 11.30 14.13 -11.58
N LEU A 59 10.47 13.08 -11.59
CA LEU A 59 9.11 13.11 -12.14
C LEU A 59 8.08 13.07 -11.00
N TYR A 60 7.01 13.85 -11.12
CA TYR A 60 5.93 13.90 -10.11
C TYR A 60 4.61 13.39 -10.72
N PRO A 61 4.46 12.06 -10.89
CA PRO A 61 3.23 11.49 -11.42
C PRO A 61 2.06 11.76 -10.48
N TYR A 62 0.88 11.89 -11.07
CA TYR A 62 -0.36 12.09 -10.33
C TYR A 62 -0.95 10.74 -9.94
N ASN A 63 -1.31 10.58 -8.67
CA ASN A 63 -2.03 9.39 -8.19
C ASN A 63 -3.53 9.56 -8.46
N ASP A 64 -4.11 8.64 -9.24
CA ASP A 64 -5.56 8.51 -9.39
C ASP A 64 -6.10 7.58 -8.29
N PRO A 65 -6.88 8.09 -7.31
CA PRO A 65 -7.44 7.27 -6.23
C PRO A 65 -8.25 6.06 -6.72
N GLY A 66 -8.88 6.17 -7.89
CA GLY A 66 -9.66 5.07 -8.46
C GLY A 66 -8.83 3.89 -8.94
N GLN A 67 -7.53 4.09 -9.21
CA GLN A 67 -6.63 3.05 -9.73
C GLN A 67 -5.81 2.35 -8.64
N ILE A 68 -5.72 2.95 -7.46
CA ILE A 68 -4.86 2.50 -6.36
C ILE A 68 -5.64 1.84 -5.20
N MET A 69 -6.95 1.66 -5.36
CA MET A 69 -7.80 1.00 -4.36
C MET A 69 -7.39 -0.48 -4.20
N LEU A 70 -6.75 -0.81 -3.08
CA LEU A 70 -6.50 -2.19 -2.67
C LEU A 70 -7.77 -2.78 -2.04
N VAL A 71 -8.59 -3.44 -2.84
CA VAL A 71 -9.67 -4.28 -2.31
C VAL A 71 -9.04 -5.58 -1.82
N ARG A 72 -9.04 -5.84 -0.50
CA ARG A 72 -8.69 -7.17 0.01
C ARG A 72 -9.71 -8.13 -0.59
N LYS A 73 -9.26 -9.09 -1.41
CA LYS A 73 -10.11 -10.18 -1.92
C LYS A 73 -10.40 -11.15 -0.78
N ILE A 74 -11.23 -10.74 0.19
CA ILE A 74 -11.74 -11.59 1.29
C ILE A 74 -12.98 -12.37 0.85
N TRP A 75 -13.60 -11.97 -0.26
CA TRP A 75 -14.87 -12.53 -0.71
C TRP A 75 -14.65 -13.90 -1.36
N ASN A 76 -14.61 -14.94 -0.54
CA ASN A 76 -14.88 -16.31 -0.97
C ASN A 76 -16.33 -16.66 -0.58
N PRO A 77 -17.28 -16.72 -1.54
CA PRO A 77 -18.67 -17.09 -1.26
C PRO A 77 -18.81 -18.48 -0.63
N GLU A 78 -17.85 -19.38 -0.84
CA GLU A 78 -17.90 -20.77 -0.33
C GLU A 78 -17.70 -20.88 1.19
N LEU A 79 -17.15 -19.85 1.84
CA LEU A 79 -16.96 -19.85 3.30
C LEU A 79 -18.21 -19.41 4.09
N LEU A 80 -19.22 -18.84 3.42
CA LEU A 80 -20.51 -18.49 4.04
C LEU A 80 -21.42 -19.71 4.22
N SER A 81 -21.43 -20.65 3.25
CA SER A 81 -22.30 -21.82 3.31
C SER A 81 -21.95 -22.83 4.41
N LEU A 82 -20.79 -22.68 5.07
CA LEU A 82 -20.35 -23.55 6.17
C LEU A 82 -20.68 -22.97 7.56
N GLN A 83 -21.12 -21.72 7.65
CA GLN A 83 -21.52 -21.11 8.94
C GLN A 83 -23.04 -21.17 9.18
N ASP A 84 -23.84 -21.41 8.14
CA ASP A 84 -25.30 -21.49 8.24
C ASP A 84 -25.83 -22.92 8.48
N SER A 85 -24.95 -23.90 8.75
CA SER A 85 -25.32 -25.31 8.95
C SER A 85 -25.11 -25.85 10.37
N ASN A 86 -25.31 -25.01 11.40
CA ASN A 86 -25.42 -25.44 12.80
C ASN A 86 -26.71 -24.92 13.45
#